data_AF-A0A7W6GMC9-F1
#
_entry.id   AF-A0A7W6GMC9-F1
#
_cell.length_a   1.000
_cell.length_b   1.000
_cell.length_c   1.000
_cell.angle_alpha   90.00
_cell.angle_beta   90.00
_cell.angle_gamma   90.00
#
_symmetry.space_group_name_H-M   'P 1'
#
loop_
_entity.id
_entity.type
_entity.pdbx_description
1 polymer ?
#
loop_
_entity_poly.entity_id
_entity_poly.type
_entity_poly.pdbx_seq_one_letter_code
_entity_poly.pdbx_strand_id
1 'polypeptide(L)'
;MNSRHEDLLRMVRRNKLVGIWAAKRLGLCDESAKAYSDDLATATLDLERSDVLGKIRADFDAAGVDHSDEQILCVMSQSWLDVADKKQVKRADTSDAALVQIARSLQSK
;
A
#
# COMPACT_ATOMS: atom_id res chain seq x y z
N MET A 1 -16.18 -9.81 -24.25
CA MET A 1 -16.82 -8.59 -23.71
C MET A 1 -16.62 -8.47 -22.18
N ASN A 2 -15.48 -8.92 -21.62
CA ASN A 2 -15.20 -8.93 -20.18
C ASN A 2 -14.28 -7.78 -19.70
N SER A 3 -13.66 -7.01 -20.61
CA SER A 3 -12.60 -6.06 -20.26
C SER A 3 -13.04 -4.98 -19.26
N ARG A 4 -14.24 -4.40 -19.41
CA ARG A 4 -14.64 -3.23 -18.60
C ARG A 4 -14.76 -3.54 -17.10
N HIS A 5 -15.22 -4.74 -16.75
CA HIS A 5 -15.34 -5.17 -15.35
C HIS A 5 -13.97 -5.60 -14.78
N GLU A 6 -13.13 -6.24 -15.61
CA GLU A 6 -11.76 -6.59 -15.21
C GLU A 6 -10.89 -5.36 -14.98
N ASP A 7 -11.03 -4.32 -15.82
CA ASP A 7 -10.35 -3.03 -15.68
C ASP A 7 -10.79 -2.31 -14.40
N LEU A 8 -12.10 -2.28 -14.14
CA LEU A 8 -12.67 -1.76 -12.89
C LEU A 8 -12.08 -2.44 -11.65
N LEU A 9 -12.10 -3.78 -11.61
CA LEU A 9 -11.55 -4.54 -10.49
C LEU A 9 -10.05 -4.28 -10.30
N ARG A 10 -9.31 -4.06 -11.40
CA ARG A 10 -7.89 -3.70 -11.35
C ARG A 10 -7.67 -2.32 -10.74
N MET A 11 -8.48 -1.33 -11.14
CA MET A 11 -8.45 0.02 -10.58
C MET A 11 -8.80 0.03 -9.09
N VAL A 12 -9.82 -0.72 -8.67
CA VAL A 12 -10.22 -0.86 -7.26
C VAL A 12 -9.07 -1.41 -6.41
N ARG A 13 -8.39 -2.46 -6.89
CA ARG A 13 -7.22 -3.05 -6.19
C ARG A 13 -6.06 -2.07 -6.07
N ARG A 14 -5.75 -1.34 -7.14
CA ARG A 14 -4.72 -0.28 -7.11
C ARG A 14 -5.09 0.80 -6.09
N ASN A 15 -6.31 1.32 -6.15
CA ASN A 15 -6.75 2.42 -5.28
C ASN A 15 -6.78 2.01 -3.82
N LYS A 16 -7.09 0.75 -3.52
CA LYS A 16 -6.94 0.19 -2.17
C LYS A 16 -5.48 0.23 -1.68
N LEU A 17 -4.51 -0.14 -2.52
CA LEU A 17 -3.09 -0.08 -2.15
C LEU A 17 -2.61 1.36 -1.93
N VAL A 18 -3.02 2.26 -2.81
CA VAL A 18 -2.74 3.70 -2.68
C VAL A 18 -3.35 4.25 -1.39
N GLY A 19 -4.56 3.83 -1.03
CA GLY A 19 -5.21 4.22 0.21
C GLY A 19 -4.46 3.77 1.47
N ILE A 20 -3.92 2.55 1.49
CA ILE A 20 -3.08 2.08 2.59
C ILE A 20 -1.80 2.92 2.69
N TRP A 21 -1.19 3.27 1.55
CA TRP A 21 -0.02 4.14 1.53
C TRP A 21 -0.34 5.54 2.06
N ALA A 22 -1.42 6.16 1.59
CA ALA A 22 -1.85 7.49 2.00
C ALA A 22 -2.19 7.52 3.49
N ALA A 23 -2.93 6.53 3.98
CA ALA A 23 -3.26 6.41 5.39
C ALA A 23 -2.02 6.33 6.30
N LYS A 24 -0.97 5.63 5.87
CA LYS A 24 0.31 5.59 6.60
C LYS A 24 1.01 6.95 6.64
N ARG A 25 0.91 7.74 5.56
CA ARG A 25 1.45 9.11 5.52
C ARG A 25 0.66 10.07 6.42
N LEU A 26 -0.65 9.85 6.51
CA LEU A 26 -1.55 10.56 7.41
C LEU A 26 -1.40 10.15 8.89
N GLY A 27 -0.59 9.13 9.20
CA GLY A 27 -0.42 8.63 10.57
C GLY A 27 -1.65 7.92 11.14
N LEU A 28 -2.53 7.39 10.28
CA LEU A 28 -3.72 6.66 10.69
C LEU A 28 -3.35 5.28 11.26
N CYS A 29 -4.04 4.86 12.32
CA CYS A 29 -3.97 3.50 12.87
C CYS A 29 -4.45 2.44 11.85
N ASP A 30 -4.04 1.18 12.00
CA ASP A 30 -4.33 0.11 11.03
C ASP A 30 -5.83 -0.04 10.69
N GLU A 31 -6.73 0.16 11.67
CA GLU A 31 -8.18 0.10 11.45
C GLU A 31 -8.70 1.29 10.63
N SER A 32 -8.30 2.52 10.98
CA SER A 32 -8.62 3.73 10.22
C SER A 32 -7.99 3.72 8.83
N ALA A 33 -6.79 3.16 8.70
CA ALA A 33 -6.09 2.99 7.42
C ALA A 33 -6.82 2.00 6.51
N LYS A 34 -7.33 0.90 7.08
CA LYS A 34 -8.17 -0.04 6.34
C LYS A 34 -9.47 0.63 5.90
N ALA A 35 -10.15 1.34 6.78
CA ALA A 35 -11.38 2.08 6.45
C ALA A 35 -11.15 3.10 5.33
N TYR A 36 -10.07 3.89 5.41
CA TYR A 36 -9.67 4.84 4.38
C TYR A 36 -9.40 4.16 3.03
N SER A 37 -8.70 3.01 3.05
CA SER A 37 -8.43 2.24 1.83
C SER A 37 -9.69 1.63 1.20
N ASP A 38 -10.64 1.19 2.03
CA ASP A 38 -11.91 0.59 1.58
C ASP A 38 -12.84 1.68 1.01
N ASP A 39 -12.80 2.89 1.56
CA ASP A 39 -13.54 4.05 1.04
C ASP A 39 -13.03 4.46 -0.36
N LEU A 40 -11.70 4.57 -0.56
CA LEU A 40 -11.13 4.82 -1.88
C LEU A 40 -11.42 3.71 -2.90
N ALA A 41 -11.42 2.45 -2.45
CA ALA A 41 -11.80 1.31 -3.27
C ALA A 41 -13.27 1.40 -3.72
N THR A 42 -14.16 1.83 -2.81
CA THR A 42 -15.60 1.99 -3.09
C THR A 42 -15.85 3.18 -4.00
N ALA A 43 -15.19 4.32 -3.77
CA ALA A 43 -15.26 5.50 -4.62
C ALA A 43 -14.93 5.17 -6.08
N THR A 44 -13.97 4.25 -6.31
CA THR A 44 -13.55 3.80 -7.65
C THR A 44 -14.67 3.12 -8.45
N LEU A 45 -15.70 2.59 -7.78
CA LEU A 45 -16.85 2.00 -8.45
C LEU A 45 -17.69 3.04 -9.20
N ASP A 46 -17.62 4.30 -8.77
CA ASP A 46 -18.19 5.46 -9.46
C ASP A 46 -17.12 6.14 -10.32
N LEU A 47 -16.77 5.50 -11.45
CA LEU A 47 -15.70 5.95 -12.36
C LEU A 47 -15.85 7.41 -12.84
N GLU A 48 -17.07 7.93 -12.94
CA GLU A 48 -17.34 9.28 -13.44
C GLU A 48 -17.11 10.36 -12.38
N ARG A 49 -17.23 10.01 -11.10
CA ARG A 49 -17.07 10.95 -9.97
C ARG A 49 -15.86 10.68 -9.10
N SER A 50 -15.19 9.54 -9.31
CA SER A 50 -14.05 9.10 -8.51
C SER A 50 -12.81 9.99 -8.73
N ASP A 51 -12.68 11.05 -7.94
CA ASP A 51 -11.42 11.81 -7.84
C ASP A 51 -10.57 11.36 -6.65
N VAL A 52 -9.81 10.29 -6.85
CA VAL A 52 -8.91 9.73 -5.81
C VAL A 52 -7.72 10.64 -5.54
N LEU A 53 -7.19 11.31 -6.57
CA LEU A 53 -6.05 12.21 -6.42
C LEU A 53 -6.45 13.42 -5.59
N GLY A 54 -7.54 14.08 -5.95
CA GLY A 54 -8.05 15.24 -5.23
C GLY A 54 -8.40 14.93 -3.77
N LYS A 55 -8.97 13.75 -3.50
CA LYS A 55 -9.23 13.29 -2.14
C LYS A 55 -7.94 13.15 -1.32
N ILE A 56 -6.97 12.39 -1.81
CA ILE A 56 -5.68 12.21 -1.12
C ILE A 56 -4.99 13.55 -0.91
N ARG A 57 -5.04 14.44 -1.92
CA ARG A 57 -4.42 15.76 -1.84
C ARG A 57 -5.04 16.62 -0.75
N ALA A 58 -6.37 16.68 -0.69
CA ALA A 58 -7.09 17.40 0.34
C ALA A 58 -6.80 16.85 1.74
N ASP A 59 -6.76 15.53 1.89
CA ASP A 59 -6.44 14.89 3.17
C ASP A 59 -4.99 15.16 3.59
N PHE A 60 -4.05 15.17 2.65
CA PHE A 60 -2.65 15.49 2.90
C PHE A 60 -2.47 16.96 3.29
N ASP A 61 -3.14 17.88 2.61
CA ASP A 61 -3.11 19.31 2.95
C ASP A 61 -3.71 19.55 4.35
N ALA A 62 -4.80 18.87 4.69
CA ALA A 62 -5.41 18.94 6.02
C ALA A 62 -4.49 18.40 7.13
N ALA A 63 -3.68 17.37 6.82
CA ALA A 63 -2.73 16.78 7.74
C ALA A 63 -1.33 17.45 7.73
N GLY A 64 -1.09 18.41 6.85
CA GLY A 64 0.22 19.05 6.68
C GLY A 64 1.29 18.14 6.08
N VAL A 65 0.89 17.15 5.29
CA VAL A 65 1.80 16.23 4.58
C VAL A 65 2.24 16.87 3.27
N ASP A 66 3.51 17.26 3.17
CA ASP A 66 4.09 17.84 1.97
C ASP A 66 4.41 16.75 0.94
N HIS A 67 3.48 16.51 0.01
CA HIS A 67 3.68 15.70 -1.21
C HIS A 67 3.05 16.42 -2.40
N SER A 68 3.77 16.47 -3.52
CA SER A 68 3.25 17.03 -4.77
C SER A 68 2.30 16.08 -5.48
N ASP A 69 1.44 16.63 -6.33
CA ASP A 69 0.49 15.87 -7.13
C ASP A 69 1.22 14.83 -8.01
N GLU A 70 2.38 15.19 -8.56
CA GLU A 70 3.22 14.29 -9.36
C GLU A 70 3.74 13.11 -8.53
N GLN A 71 4.07 13.32 -7.26
CA GLN A 71 4.50 12.25 -6.36
C GLN A 71 3.35 11.29 -6.06
N ILE A 72 2.15 11.82 -5.82
CA ILE A 72 0.96 11.00 -5.58
C ILE A 72 0.62 10.19 -6.84
N LEU A 73 0.65 10.82 -8.02
CA LEU A 73 0.46 10.15 -9.32
C LEU A 73 1.52 9.08 -9.60
N CYS A 74 2.77 9.34 -9.23
CA CYS A 74 3.85 8.35 -9.32
C CYS A 74 3.53 7.13 -8.45
N VAL A 75 3.08 7.33 -7.21
CA VAL A 75 2.67 6.21 -6.32
C VAL A 75 1.46 5.46 -6.86
N MET A 76 0.47 6.16 -7.41
CA MET A 76 -0.67 5.52 -8.09
C MET A 76 -0.21 4.66 -9.27
N SER A 77 0.80 5.13 -10.02
CA SER A 77 1.39 4.42 -11.15
C SER A 77 2.25 3.22 -10.71
N GLN A 78 3.04 3.39 -9.64
CA GLN A 78 3.87 2.33 -9.04
C GLN A 78 3.04 1.23 -8.38
N SER A 79 1.87 1.56 -7.83
CA SER A 79 0.97 0.59 -7.19
C SER A 79 0.43 -0.47 -8.17
N TRP A 80 0.55 -0.25 -9.48
CA TRP A 80 0.28 -1.28 -10.49
C TRP A 80 1.40 -2.35 -10.58
N LEU A 81 2.64 -1.99 -10.25
CA LEU A 81 3.83 -2.87 -10.32
C LEU A 81 4.01 -3.68 -9.03
N ASP A 82 3.71 -3.10 -7.87
CA ASP A 82 3.98 -3.69 -6.55
C ASP A 82 3.10 -4.94 -6.23
N VAL A 83 1.98 -5.13 -6.93
CA VAL A 83 1.17 -6.36 -6.86
C VAL A 83 1.99 -7.60 -7.26
N ALA A 84 3.03 -7.45 -8.08
CA ALA A 84 3.92 -8.54 -8.47
C ALA A 84 4.99 -8.87 -7.40
N ASP A 85 5.30 -7.96 -6.48
CA ASP A 85 6.51 -8.04 -5.64
C ASP A 85 6.25 -8.39 -4.16
N LYS A 86 5.02 -8.18 -3.66
CA LYS A 86 4.64 -8.43 -2.25
C LYS A 86 4.63 -9.89 -1.77
N LYS A 87 5.34 -10.81 -2.44
CA LYS A 87 5.55 -12.18 -1.98
C LYS A 87 6.87 -12.39 -1.20
N GLN A 88 7.78 -11.42 -1.11
CA GLN A 88 9.18 -11.73 -0.72
C GLN A 88 9.72 -11.07 0.58
N VAL A 89 9.02 -10.16 1.27
CA VAL A 89 9.58 -9.45 2.46
C VAL A 89 9.00 -9.94 3.81
N LYS A 90 8.69 -11.24 3.94
CA LYS A 90 8.37 -11.86 5.26
C LYS A 90 9.05 -13.22 5.48
N ARG A 91 10.27 -13.41 4.98
CA ARG A 91 11.08 -14.63 5.23
C ARG A 91 12.54 -14.34 5.57
N ALA A 92 12.80 -13.34 6.42
CA ALA A 92 14.14 -13.13 6.94
C ALA A 92 14.06 -12.42 8.30
N ASP A 93 13.62 -13.09 9.37
CA ASP A 93 13.95 -12.55 10.71
C ASP A 93 13.97 -13.49 11.93
N THR A 94 13.87 -14.82 11.82
CA THR A 94 13.94 -15.65 13.05
C THR A 94 14.69 -16.99 12.97
N SER A 95 15.41 -17.29 11.89
CA SER A 95 16.10 -18.60 11.79
C SER A 95 17.64 -18.57 11.85
N ASP A 96 18.32 -17.44 11.62
CA ASP A 96 19.79 -17.41 11.66
C ASP A 96 20.38 -17.24 13.06
N ALA A 97 19.72 -16.49 13.95
CA ALA A 97 20.29 -16.21 15.27
C ALA A 97 20.40 -17.46 16.17
N ALA A 98 19.45 -18.40 16.07
CA ALA A 98 19.46 -19.63 16.86
C ALA A 98 20.51 -20.64 16.37
N LEU A 99 20.74 -20.72 15.04
CA LEU A 99 21.73 -21.63 14.46
C LEU A 99 23.16 -21.18 14.74
N VAL A 100 23.42 -19.86 14.72
CA VAL A 100 24.74 -19.30 15.03
C VAL A 100 25.15 -19.54 16.48
N GLN A 101 24.21 -19.52 17.43
CA GLN A 101 24.49 -19.80 18.84
C GLN A 101 24.83 -21.28 19.10
N ILE A 102 24.14 -22.20 18.42
CA ILE A 102 24.45 -23.64 18.50
C ILE A 102 25.83 -23.94 17.91
N ALA A 103 26.14 -23.40 16.72
CA ALA A 103 27.42 -23.62 16.06
C ALA A 103 28.62 -23.08 16.87
N ARG A 104 28.46 -21.93 17.54
CA ARG A 104 29.51 -21.33 18.39
C ARG A 104 29.85 -22.21 19.60
N SER A 105 28.86 -22.90 20.17
CA SER A 105 29.06 -23.77 21.35
C SER A 105 29.80 -25.09 21.06
N LEU A 106 29.91 -25.48 19.79
CA LEU A 106 30.56 -26.73 19.36
C LEU A 106 32.06 -26.57 19.05
N GLN A 107 32.54 -25.35 18.80
CA GLN A 107 33.94 -25.09 18.44
C GLN A 107 34.87 -24.83 19.64
N SER A 108 34.35 -24.80 20.87
CA SER A 108 35.15 -24.60 22.09
C SER A 108 35.33 -25.91 22.87
N LYS A 109 36.17 -26.81 22.36
CA LYS A 109 36.80 -27.92 23.10
C LYS A 109 38.24 -28.09 22.64
#